data_AF-A0A2D5HPY9-F1
#
_entry.id   AF-A0A2D5HPY9-F1
#
_cell.length_a   1.000
_cell.length_b   1.000
_cell.length_c   1.000
_cell.angle_alpha   90.00
_cell.angle_beta   90.00
_cell.angle_gamma   90.00
#
_symmetry.space_group_name_H-M   'P 1'
#
loop_
_entity.id
_entity.type
_entity.pdbx_description
1 polymer ?
#
loop_
_entity_poly.entity_id
_entity_poly.type
_entity_poly.pdbx_seq_one_letter_code
_entity_poly.pdbx_strand_id
1 'polypeptide(L)'
;MKSIWKFIVAQQGLFYKSLLILSSSALTLYLFPLGGQFKYEFQKGRVWQYPDFYSPFDFSILKTELELKKDEEKVIKNLKPYLRADIDIKNQIFEKYSKSFDSLLSSDLEIENFDSLKDFGFELLKKFTLMVFSP
;
A
#
# COMPACT_ATOMS: atom_id res chain seq x y z
N MET A 1 81.48 2.91 21.56
CA MET A 1 80.73 1.96 20.70
C MET A 1 80.24 0.70 21.43
N LYS A 2 81.04 0.06 22.30
CA LYS A 2 80.62 -1.16 23.03
C LYS A 2 79.41 -0.96 23.98
N SER A 3 79.22 0.26 24.51
CA SER A 3 78.10 0.58 25.41
C SER A 3 76.73 0.56 24.71
N ILE A 4 76.65 1.11 23.50
CA ILE A 4 75.43 1.13 22.67
C ILE A 4 75.00 -0.29 22.30
N TRP A 5 75.97 -1.14 21.96
CA TRP A 5 75.71 -2.54 21.62
C TRP A 5 75.16 -3.34 22.81
N LYS A 6 75.72 -3.13 24.01
CA LYS A 6 75.20 -3.75 25.25
C LYS A 6 73.78 -3.28 25.57
N PHE A 7 73.47 -2.00 25.34
CA PHE A 7 72.14 -1.45 25.54
C PHE A 7 71.10 -2.09 24.59
N ILE A 8 71.44 -2.24 23.31
CA ILE A 8 70.58 -2.90 22.30
C ILE A 8 70.31 -4.36 22.69
N VAL A 9 71.35 -5.10 23.11
CA VAL A 9 71.20 -6.50 23.55
C VAL A 9 70.39 -6.61 24.84
N ALA A 10 70.58 -5.70 25.80
CA ALA A 10 69.81 -5.68 27.04
C ALA A 10 68.31 -5.41 26.80
N GLN A 11 67.99 -4.60 25.79
CA GLN A 11 66.61 -4.22 25.42
C GLN A 11 66.06 -5.00 24.22
N GLN A 12 66.66 -6.16 23.89
CA GLN A 12 66.29 -6.99 22.73
C GLN A 12 64.79 -7.33 22.65
N GLY A 13 64.14 -7.54 23.80
CA GLY A 13 62.70 -7.87 23.84
C GLY A 13 61.80 -6.72 23.42
N LEU A 14 62.16 -5.48 23.75
CA LEU A 14 61.43 -4.29 23.29
C LEU A 14 61.66 -4.04 21.80
N PHE A 15 62.91 -4.25 21.34
CA PHE A 15 63.25 -4.10 19.94
C PHE A 15 62.50 -5.10 19.06
N TYR A 16 62.45 -6.38 19.47
CA TYR A 16 61.70 -7.42 18.78
C TYR A 16 60.20 -7.11 18.68
N LYS A 17 59.57 -6.68 19.78
CA LYS A 17 58.15 -6.30 19.78
C LYS A 17 57.88 -5.10 18.86
N SER A 18 58.74 -4.08 18.91
CA SER A 18 58.62 -2.89 18.04
C SER A 18 58.75 -3.27 16.56
N LEU A 19 59.76 -4.07 16.21
CA LEU A 19 59.96 -4.56 14.85
C LEU A 19 58.75 -5.37 14.36
N LEU A 20 58.19 -6.22 15.22
CA LEU A 20 57.03 -7.05 14.89
C LEU A 20 55.78 -6.20 14.63
N ILE A 21 55.54 -5.17 15.45
CA ILE A 21 54.41 -4.24 15.27
C ILE A 21 54.57 -3.43 13.97
N LEU A 22 55.78 -2.89 13.72
CA LEU A 22 56.06 -2.10 12.52
C LEU A 22 55.93 -2.95 11.25
N SER A 23 56.51 -4.15 11.25
CA SER A 23 56.42 -5.10 10.14
C SER A 23 54.97 -5.52 9.88
N SER A 24 54.23 -5.89 10.92
CA SER A 24 52.82 -6.28 10.79
C SER A 24 51.94 -5.14 10.25
N SER A 25 52.17 -3.91 10.72
CA SER A 25 51.46 -2.72 10.22
C SER A 25 51.75 -2.48 8.74
N ALA A 26 53.03 -2.54 8.34
CA ALA A 26 53.43 -2.39 6.94
C ALA A 26 52.84 -3.50 6.05
N LEU A 27 52.84 -4.74 6.53
CA LEU A 27 52.27 -5.88 5.81
C LEU A 27 50.75 -5.72 5.63
N THR A 28 50.05 -5.26 6.65
CA THR A 28 48.61 -4.99 6.59
C THR A 28 48.33 -3.90 5.54
N LEU A 29 49.06 -2.79 5.56
CA LEU A 29 48.89 -1.73 4.57
C LEU A 29 49.20 -2.19 3.13
N TYR A 30 50.13 -3.13 2.96
CA TYR A 30 50.48 -3.69 1.66
C TYR A 30 49.47 -4.73 1.15
N LEU A 31 48.95 -5.58 2.04
CA LEU A 31 47.99 -6.64 1.68
C LEU A 31 46.58 -6.12 1.46
N PHE A 32 46.18 -5.06 2.16
CA PHE A 32 44.86 -4.46 1.96
C PHE A 32 44.87 -3.59 0.69
N PRO A 33 43.96 -3.83 -0.27
CA PRO A 33 43.86 -2.97 -1.45
C PRO A 33 43.49 -1.55 -1.03
N LEU A 34 44.18 -0.56 -1.61
CA LEU A 34 44.03 0.88 -1.32
C LEU A 34 42.61 1.43 -1.56
N GLY A 35 41.73 0.65 -2.18
CA GLY A 35 40.31 0.95 -2.34
C GLY A 35 39.54 -0.27 -2.83
N GLY A 36 38.26 -0.35 -2.47
CA GLY A 36 37.35 -1.34 -3.04
C GLY A 36 37.07 -0.99 -4.51
N GLN A 37 37.32 -1.93 -5.42
CA GLN A 37 36.81 -1.81 -6.78
C GLN A 37 35.30 -2.02 -6.73
N PHE A 38 34.54 -0.94 -6.89
CA PHE A 38 33.10 -1.07 -7.09
C PHE A 38 32.87 -1.70 -8.46
N LYS A 39 32.13 -2.81 -8.50
CA LYS A 39 31.79 -3.51 -9.75
C LYS A 39 31.13 -2.59 -10.79
N TYR A 40 30.50 -1.51 -10.31
CA TYR A 40 29.81 -0.51 -11.10
C TYR A 40 30.50 0.85 -10.93
N GLU A 41 31.39 1.20 -11.85
CA GLU A 41 32.05 2.51 -11.88
C GLU A 41 31.36 3.38 -12.94
N PHE A 42 30.72 4.47 -12.50
CA PHE A 42 30.08 5.39 -13.43
C PHE A 42 31.09 6.41 -13.93
N GLN A 43 31.22 6.52 -15.26
CA GLN A 43 32.05 7.56 -15.88
C GLN A 43 31.15 8.63 -16.47
N LYS A 44 31.27 9.87 -15.96
CA LYS A 44 30.49 11.01 -16.46
C LYS A 44 30.74 11.20 -17.96
N GLY A 45 29.68 11.31 -18.74
CA GLY A 45 29.75 11.50 -20.19
C GLY A 45 29.86 10.22 -21.03
N ARG A 46 29.92 9.03 -20.40
CA ARG A 46 29.79 7.74 -21.09
C ARG A 46 28.39 7.17 -20.91
N VAL A 47 27.94 6.39 -21.90
CA VAL A 47 26.68 5.63 -21.81
C VAL A 47 26.78 4.58 -20.71
N TRP A 48 25.63 4.21 -20.12
CA TRP A 48 25.56 3.14 -19.13
C TRP A 48 26.07 1.82 -19.73
N GLN A 49 27.06 1.19 -19.09
CA GLN A 49 27.75 0.00 -19.62
C GLN A 49 27.36 -1.30 -18.90
N TYR A 50 26.53 -1.20 -17.86
CA TYR A 50 26.13 -2.34 -17.04
C TYR A 50 24.70 -2.77 -17.38
N PRO A 51 24.27 -3.99 -17.00
CA PRO A 51 22.87 -4.37 -17.12
C PRO A 51 21.96 -3.37 -16.40
N ASP A 52 20.76 -3.19 -16.91
CA ASP A 52 19.76 -2.34 -16.27
C ASP A 52 19.47 -2.86 -14.85
N PHE A 53 19.60 -1.97 -13.87
CA PHE A 53 19.40 -2.32 -12.48
C PHE A 53 17.92 -2.13 -12.13
N TYR A 54 17.16 -3.21 -12.26
CA TYR A 54 15.79 -3.25 -11.75
C TYR A 54 15.80 -3.58 -10.26
N SER A 55 14.96 -2.87 -9.50
CA SER A 55 14.71 -3.21 -8.11
C SER A 55 14.11 -4.62 -8.02
N PRO A 56 14.53 -5.48 -7.07
CA PRO A 56 13.94 -6.80 -6.87
C PRO A 56 12.51 -6.75 -6.30
N PHE A 57 11.99 -5.55 -6.04
CA PHE A 57 10.64 -5.30 -5.55
C PHE A 57 10.11 -3.97 -6.08
N ASP A 58 8.79 -3.86 -6.11
CA ASP A 58 8.11 -2.62 -6.48
C ASP A 58 8.15 -1.63 -5.31
N PHE A 59 8.57 -0.41 -5.60
CA PHE A 59 8.48 0.71 -4.66
C PHE A 59 7.26 1.57 -5.01
N SER A 60 6.56 2.04 -3.97
CA SER A 60 5.45 2.97 -4.15
C SER A 60 5.97 4.30 -4.69
N ILE A 61 5.59 4.66 -5.90
CA ILE A 61 5.84 5.98 -6.46
C ILE A 61 4.70 6.90 -6.00
N LEU A 62 5.05 8.03 -5.39
CA LEU A 62 4.08 9.04 -5.01
C LEU A 62 3.48 9.66 -6.27
N LYS A 63 2.16 9.52 -6.42
CA LYS A 63 1.40 10.19 -7.48
C LYS A 63 1.34 11.69 -7.20
N THR A 64 1.32 12.47 -8.27
CA THR A 64 1.05 13.91 -8.16
C THR A 64 -0.40 14.17 -7.76
N GLU A 65 -0.69 15.35 -7.19
CA GLU A 65 -2.07 15.71 -6.82
C GLU A 65 -3.04 15.70 -8.01
N LEU A 66 -2.55 16.06 -9.21
CA LEU A 66 -3.35 16.04 -10.44
C LEU A 66 -3.74 14.62 -10.85
N GLU A 67 -2.81 13.67 -10.75
CA GLU A 67 -3.08 12.27 -11.04
C GLU A 67 -4.04 11.67 -10.03
N LEU A 68 -3.90 12.01 -8.75
CA LEU A 68 -4.80 11.55 -7.70
C LEU A 68 -6.25 12.01 -7.95
N LYS A 69 -6.46 13.29 -8.25
CA LYS A 69 -7.78 13.84 -8.58
C LYS A 69 -8.41 13.16 -9.79
N LYS A 70 -7.62 12.94 -10.84
CA LYS A 70 -8.10 12.26 -12.05
C LYS A 70 -8.52 10.80 -11.77
N ASP A 71 -7.78 10.11 -10.91
CA ASP A 71 -8.13 8.75 -10.50
C ASP A 71 -9.41 8.74 -9.65
N GLU A 72 -9.58 9.67 -8.72
CA GLU A 72 -10.81 9.82 -7.93
C GLU A 72 -12.04 10.05 -8.81
N GLU A 73 -11.95 10.98 -9.77
CA GLU A 73 -13.03 11.23 -10.73
C GLU A 73 -13.38 9.98 -11.54
N LYS A 74 -12.36 9.23 -11.98
CA LYS A 74 -12.55 7.97 -12.71
C LYS A 74 -13.19 6.89 -11.85
N VAL A 75 -12.83 6.80 -10.57
CA VAL A 75 -13.43 5.86 -9.63
C VAL A 75 -14.90 6.19 -9.43
N ILE A 76 -15.23 7.46 -9.14
CA ILE A 76 -16.62 7.90 -8.95
C ILE A 76 -17.46 7.64 -10.20
N LYS A 77 -16.93 7.94 -11.39
CA LYS A 77 -17.64 7.72 -12.67
C LYS A 77 -17.97 6.25 -12.93
N ASN A 78 -17.09 5.34 -12.50
CA ASN A 78 -17.26 3.90 -12.75
C ASN A 78 -17.79 3.14 -11.53
N LEU A 79 -18.07 3.84 -10.43
CA LEU A 79 -18.55 3.25 -9.20
C LEU A 79 -19.94 2.65 -9.44
N LYS A 80 -20.06 1.34 -9.27
CA LYS A 80 -21.36 0.68 -9.15
C LYS A 80 -21.77 0.71 -7.68
N PRO A 81 -22.89 1.38 -7.32
CA PRO A 81 -23.29 1.47 -5.92
C PRO A 81 -23.60 0.07 -5.38
N TYR A 82 -22.93 -0.29 -4.29
CA TYR A 82 -23.25 -1.48 -3.52
C TYR A 82 -24.25 -1.10 -2.43
N LEU A 83 -25.52 -1.41 -2.66
CA LEU A 83 -26.59 -1.11 -1.71
C LEU A 83 -26.68 -2.25 -0.70
N ARG A 84 -26.69 -1.90 0.59
CA ARG A 84 -27.03 -2.85 1.65
C ARG A 84 -28.52 -2.78 1.88
N ALA A 85 -29.17 -3.92 1.79
CA ALA A 85 -30.58 -4.04 2.04
C ALA A 85 -30.86 -4.12 3.54
N ASP A 86 -31.83 -3.35 4.02
CA ASP A 86 -32.19 -3.25 5.44
C ASP A 86 -33.62 -3.78 5.64
N ILE A 87 -33.74 -4.79 6.49
CA ILE A 87 -35.01 -5.50 6.72
C ILE A 87 -35.99 -4.62 7.52
N ASP A 88 -35.49 -3.76 8.41
CA ASP A 88 -36.31 -2.92 9.27
C ASP A 88 -36.91 -1.79 8.44
N ILE A 89 -36.12 -1.18 7.56
CA ILE A 89 -36.61 -0.18 6.61
C ILE A 89 -37.66 -0.79 5.69
N LYS A 90 -37.43 -2.02 5.19
CA LYS A 90 -38.45 -2.73 4.40
C LYS A 90 -39.76 -2.84 5.18
N ASN A 91 -39.73 -3.37 6.40
CA ASN A 91 -40.95 -3.57 7.18
C ASN A 91 -41.68 -2.24 7.45
N GLN A 92 -40.94 -1.17 7.77
CA GLN A 92 -41.49 0.18 7.95
C GLN A 92 -42.21 0.69 6.70
N ILE A 93 -41.66 0.45 5.50
CA ILE A 93 -42.28 0.86 4.24
C ILE A 93 -43.59 0.10 4.00
N PHE A 94 -43.62 -1.21 4.25
CA PHE A 94 -44.83 -2.02 4.08
C PHE A 94 -45.94 -1.59 5.04
N GLU A 95 -45.60 -1.31 6.31
CA GLU A 95 -46.58 -0.79 7.28
C GLU A 95 -47.07 0.61 6.90
N LYS A 96 -46.15 1.49 6.49
CA LYS A 96 -46.49 2.85 6.05
C LYS A 96 -47.40 2.82 4.83
N TYR A 97 -47.13 1.95 3.87
CA TYR A 97 -47.98 1.77 2.69
C TYR A 97 -49.39 1.38 3.10
N SER A 98 -49.57 0.37 3.96
CA SER A 98 -50.92 -0.03 4.40
C SER A 98 -51.66 1.14 5.04
N LYS A 99 -51.03 1.83 6.00
CA LYS A 99 -51.66 2.95 6.71
C LYS A 99 -51.99 4.11 5.77
N SER A 100 -51.08 4.46 4.87
CA SER A 100 -51.29 5.55 3.90
C SER A 100 -52.37 5.19 2.89
N PHE A 101 -52.40 3.97 2.39
CA PHE A 101 -53.41 3.49 1.45
C PHE A 101 -54.81 3.57 2.08
N ASP A 102 -54.95 3.03 3.30
CA ASP A 102 -56.20 3.08 4.04
C ASP A 102 -56.60 4.53 4.33
N SER A 103 -55.68 5.41 4.77
CA SER A 103 -56.04 6.80 5.06
C SER A 103 -56.42 7.64 3.82
N LEU A 104 -55.85 7.36 2.64
CA LEU A 104 -56.03 8.19 1.45
C LEU A 104 -57.21 7.75 0.59
N LEU A 105 -57.54 6.46 0.58
CA LEU A 105 -58.59 5.93 -0.30
C LEU A 105 -59.87 5.55 0.45
N SER A 106 -59.88 5.51 1.80
CA SER A 106 -61.08 5.11 2.55
C SER A 106 -62.12 6.23 2.75
N SER A 107 -61.86 7.48 2.36
CA SER A 107 -62.75 8.59 2.75
C SER A 107 -63.87 8.92 1.77
N ASP A 108 -63.74 8.69 0.45
CA ASP A 108 -64.68 9.33 -0.50
C ASP A 108 -65.05 8.52 -1.75
N LEU A 109 -64.52 7.31 -1.94
CA LEU A 109 -64.71 6.57 -3.18
C LEU A 109 -65.18 5.14 -2.86
N GLU A 110 -66.41 4.80 -3.25
CA GLU A 110 -66.87 3.41 -3.34
C GLU A 110 -66.13 2.73 -4.50
N ILE A 111 -64.83 2.44 -4.30
CA ILE A 111 -63.99 1.81 -5.30
C ILE A 111 -64.30 0.32 -5.29
N GLU A 112 -64.96 -0.16 -6.33
CA GLU A 112 -65.03 -1.59 -6.62
C GLU A 112 -63.60 -2.16 -6.70
N ASN A 113 -63.34 -3.24 -5.96
CA ASN A 113 -62.05 -3.91 -5.87
C ASN A 113 -60.95 -3.16 -5.08
N PHE A 114 -61.31 -2.38 -4.06
CA PHE A 114 -60.37 -1.73 -3.12
C PHE A 114 -59.24 -2.66 -2.63
N ASP A 115 -59.59 -3.86 -2.19
CA ASP A 115 -58.63 -4.86 -1.72
C ASP A 115 -57.67 -5.31 -2.84
N SER A 116 -58.19 -5.51 -4.06
CA SER A 116 -57.36 -5.89 -5.21
C SER A 116 -56.35 -4.82 -5.58
N LEU A 117 -56.69 -3.54 -5.41
CA LEU A 117 -55.76 -2.42 -5.67
C LEU A 117 -54.67 -2.33 -4.60
N LYS A 118 -55.04 -2.60 -3.34
CA LYS A 118 -54.10 -2.68 -2.23
C LYS A 118 -53.10 -3.82 -2.45
N ASP A 119 -53.60 -4.99 -2.83
CA ASP A 119 -52.78 -6.18 -3.12
C ASP A 119 -51.84 -5.96 -4.31
N PHE A 120 -52.33 -5.29 -5.36
CA PHE A 120 -51.48 -4.93 -6.50
C PHE A 120 -50.31 -4.03 -6.09
N GLY A 121 -50.55 -3.04 -5.22
CA GLY A 121 -49.49 -2.18 -4.70
C GLY A 121 -48.50 -2.93 -3.82
N PHE A 122 -48.95 -3.88 -3.01
CA PHE A 122 -48.06 -4.78 -2.25
C PHE A 122 -47.18 -5.63 -3.16
N GLU A 123 -47.73 -6.20 -4.23
CA GLU A 123 -46.95 -6.98 -5.20
C GLU A 123 -45.92 -6.12 -5.95
N LEU A 124 -46.25 -4.86 -6.26
CA LEU A 124 -45.28 -3.90 -6.80
C LEU A 124 -44.13 -3.64 -5.80
N LEU A 125 -44.45 -3.35 -4.53
CA LEU A 125 -43.43 -3.13 -3.49
C LEU A 125 -42.53 -4.34 -3.29
N LYS A 126 -43.11 -5.54 -3.34
CA LYS A 126 -42.38 -6.81 -3.25
C LYS A 126 -41.44 -7.00 -4.44
N LYS A 127 -41.87 -6.69 -5.66
CA LYS A 127 -41.01 -6.74 -6.86
C LYS A 127 -39.82 -5.78 -6.75
N PHE A 128 -40.04 -4.54 -6.31
CA PHE A 128 -38.95 -3.59 -6.09
C PHE A 128 -37.99 -4.06 -5.00
N THR A 129 -38.52 -4.63 -3.92
CA THR A 129 -37.69 -5.21 -2.85
C THR A 129 -36.83 -6.35 -3.38
N LEU A 130 -37.38 -7.27 -4.19
CA LEU A 130 -36.60 -8.36 -4.77
C LEU A 130 -35.46 -7.87 -5.68
N MET A 131 -35.63 -6.73 -6.35
CA MET A 131 -34.57 -6.12 -7.18
C MET A 131 -33.41 -5.55 -6.35
N VAL A 132 -33.67 -5.11 -5.12
CA VAL A 132 -32.64 -4.53 -4.22
C VAL A 132 -31.97 -5.61 -3.35
N PHE A 133 -32.67 -6.70 -3.05
CA PHE A 133 -32.18 -7.79 -2.20
C PHE A 133 -31.66 -9.01 -2.99
N SER A 134 -31.68 -8.97 -4.33
CA SER A 134 -31.08 -10.03 -5.16
C SER A 134 -29.54 -9.91 -5.17
N PRO A 135 -28.80 -11.02 -5.00
CA PRO A 135 -27.33 -11.03 -5.10
C PRO A 135 -26.83 -10.70 -6.50
#